data_AF-A0A962UGY6-F1
#
_entry.id   AF-A0A962UGY6-F1
#
_cell.length_a   1.000
_cell.length_b   1.000
_cell.length_c   1.000
_cell.angle_alpha   90.00
_cell.angle_beta   90.00
_cell.angle_gamma   90.00
#
_symmetry.space_group_name_H-M   'P 1'
#
loop_
_entity.id
_entity.type
_entity.pdbx_description
1 polymer ?
#
loop_
_entity_poly.entity_id
_entity_poly.type
_entity_poly.pdbx_seq_one_letter_code
_entity_poly.pdbx_strand_id
1 'polypeptide(L)'
;YLAEGAMGLPVFSNGGAGLAYLMGPTSGFLFGFVGMAWLTGWLVERGFDRGFGKLFMAAFVPALLLFVPGVGMLKLITGMGWQAAAMAGMVPFLVGAVVKAVIAAMAIKGGWSFLDRR
;
A
#
# COMPACT_ATOMS: atom_id res chain seq x y z
N TYR A 1 -12.42 -5.23 2.72
CA TYR A 1 -11.49 -5.94 1.82
C TYR A 1 -10.79 -7.15 2.47
N LEU A 2 -10.00 -7.06 3.55
CA LEU A 2 -9.36 -8.27 4.13
C LEU A 2 -10.37 -9.29 4.68
N ALA A 3 -11.39 -8.82 5.41
CA ALA A 3 -12.46 -9.67 5.93
C ALA A 3 -13.27 -10.35 4.80
N GLU A 4 -13.58 -9.60 3.74
CA GLU A 4 -14.23 -10.13 2.53
C GLU A 4 -13.40 -11.27 1.91
N GLY A 5 -12.10 -11.06 1.75
CA GLY A 5 -11.19 -12.09 1.25
C GLY A 5 -11.08 -13.28 2.20
N ALA A 6 -11.05 -13.06 3.52
CA ALA A 6 -11.05 -14.12 4.52
C ALA A 6 -12.32 -15.00 4.44
N MET A 7 -13.48 -14.38 4.16
CA MET A 7 -14.77 -15.05 3.95
C MET A 7 -14.85 -15.80 2.60
N GLY A 8 -13.81 -15.74 1.76
CA GLY A 8 -13.73 -16.50 0.51
C GLY A 8 -14.15 -15.71 -0.73
N LEU A 9 -14.38 -14.41 -0.63
CA LEU A 9 -14.64 -13.58 -1.81
C LEU A 9 -13.33 -13.36 -2.62
N PRO A 10 -13.36 -13.46 -3.97
CA PRO A 10 -12.18 -13.35 -4.83
C PRO A 10 -11.72 -11.89 -5.04
N VAL A 11 -11.42 -11.21 -3.94
CA VAL A 11 -11.06 -9.77 -3.92
C VAL A 11 -9.55 -9.52 -3.93
N PHE A 12 -8.72 -10.55 -3.73
CA PHE A 12 -7.27 -10.42 -3.85
C PHE A 12 -6.81 -10.53 -5.31
N SER A 13 -5.55 -10.16 -5.56
CA SER A 13 -4.96 -10.19 -6.90
C SER A 13 -5.12 -11.56 -7.56
N ASN A 14 -5.39 -11.55 -8.88
CA ASN A 14 -5.63 -12.75 -9.70
C ASN A 14 -6.80 -13.62 -9.19
N GLY A 15 -7.81 -13.01 -8.55
CA GLY A 15 -8.98 -13.73 -8.03
C GLY A 15 -8.71 -14.53 -6.75
N GLY A 16 -7.63 -14.21 -6.02
CA GLY A 16 -7.29 -14.88 -4.76
C GLY A 16 -8.32 -14.65 -3.66
N ALA A 17 -8.50 -15.66 -2.80
CA ALA A 17 -9.47 -15.66 -1.70
C ALA A 17 -9.07 -16.62 -0.57
N GLY A 18 -9.75 -16.48 0.57
CA GLY A 18 -9.70 -17.41 1.70
C GLY A 18 -8.54 -17.19 2.67
N LEU A 19 -8.62 -17.86 3.81
CA LEU A 19 -7.60 -17.81 4.87
C LEU A 19 -6.24 -18.34 4.41
N ALA A 20 -6.22 -19.34 3.52
CA ALA A 20 -4.97 -19.85 2.97
C ALA A 20 -4.17 -18.76 2.23
N TYR A 21 -4.87 -17.86 1.51
CA TYR A 21 -4.23 -16.73 0.83
C TYR A 21 -3.67 -15.72 1.83
N LEU A 22 -4.39 -15.48 2.93
CA LEU A 22 -3.95 -14.61 4.03
C LEU A 22 -2.79 -15.18 4.86
N MET A 23 -2.47 -16.47 4.71
CA MET A 23 -1.31 -17.11 5.33
C MET A 23 -0.17 -17.37 4.33
N GLY A 24 -0.33 -16.95 3.06
CA GLY A 24 0.66 -17.16 2.01
C GLY A 24 1.83 -16.16 2.04
N PRO A 25 2.80 -16.30 1.11
CA PRO A 25 4.02 -15.48 1.07
C PRO A 25 3.79 -13.96 0.97
N THR A 26 2.66 -13.55 0.38
CA THR A 26 2.31 -12.14 0.17
C THR A 26 1.47 -11.54 1.30
N SER A 27 1.13 -12.33 2.32
CA SER A 27 0.31 -11.90 3.47
C SER A 27 0.86 -10.69 4.20
N GLY A 28 2.19 -10.53 4.27
CA GLY A 28 2.82 -9.36 4.87
C GLY A 28 2.44 -8.04 4.19
N PHE A 29 2.19 -8.05 2.87
CA PHE A 29 1.65 -6.89 2.16
C PHE A 29 0.19 -6.67 2.51
N LEU A 30 -0.61 -7.74 2.58
CA LEU A 30 -2.04 -7.67 2.90
C LEU A 30 -2.29 -7.05 4.28
N PHE A 31 -1.62 -7.54 5.31
CA PHE A 31 -1.71 -6.95 6.65
C PHE A 31 -1.01 -5.59 6.72
N GLY A 32 0.08 -5.41 5.98
CA GLY A 32 0.77 -4.12 5.87
C GLY A 32 -0.10 -3.00 5.31
N PHE A 33 -1.08 -3.30 4.44
CA PHE A 33 -2.03 -2.30 3.94
C PHE A 33 -2.89 -1.68 5.06
N VAL A 34 -3.16 -2.41 6.15
CA VAL A 34 -3.86 -1.85 7.32
C VAL A 34 -3.02 -0.75 7.97
N GLY A 35 -1.73 -1.04 8.20
CA GLY A 35 -0.78 -0.07 8.73
C GLY A 35 -0.55 1.12 7.79
N MET A 36 -0.49 0.85 6.48
CA MET A 36 -0.40 1.88 5.45
C MET A 36 -1.61 2.83 5.50
N ALA A 37 -2.83 2.30 5.54
CA ALA A 37 -4.06 3.10 5.60
C ALA A 37 -4.11 3.96 6.87
N TRP A 38 -3.79 3.37 8.02
CA TRP A 38 -3.71 4.09 9.29
C TRP A 38 -2.68 5.23 9.24
N LEU A 39 -1.46 4.96 8.75
CA LEU A 39 -0.40 5.96 8.70
C LEU A 39 -0.72 7.09 7.71
N THR A 40 -1.32 6.79 6.56
CA THR A 40 -1.80 7.81 5.63
C THR A 40 -2.82 8.74 6.29
N GLY A 41 -3.82 8.18 6.98
CA GLY A 41 -4.80 8.99 7.73
C GLY A 41 -4.16 9.85 8.81
N TRP A 42 -3.26 9.26 9.59
CA TRP A 42 -2.51 9.94 10.66
C TRP A 42 -1.64 11.11 10.14
N LEU A 43 -1.04 10.98 8.96
CA LEU A 43 -0.28 12.06 8.31
C LEU A 43 -1.22 13.19 7.85
N VAL A 44 -2.35 12.84 7.25
CA VAL A 44 -3.37 13.79 6.79
C VAL A 44 -3.91 14.60 7.98
N GLU A 45 -4.23 13.95 9.10
CA GLU A 45 -4.65 14.61 10.35
C GLU A 45 -3.59 15.58 10.91
N ARG A 46 -2.31 15.39 10.57
CA ARG A 46 -1.19 16.27 10.93
C ARG A 46 -0.93 17.39 9.91
N GLY A 47 -1.89 17.65 9.03
CA GLY A 47 -1.81 18.74 8.07
C GLY A 47 -0.99 18.41 6.82
N PHE A 48 -0.92 17.12 6.45
CA PHE A 48 -0.42 16.67 5.14
C PHE A 48 -1.54 16.60 4.08
N ASP A 49 -2.66 17.26 4.34
CA ASP A 49 -3.86 17.33 3.51
C ASP A 49 -3.79 18.43 2.43
N ARG A 50 -2.89 19.42 2.58
CA ARG A 50 -2.78 20.58 1.68
C ARG A 50 -1.48 20.64 0.90
N GLY A 51 -1.61 20.86 -0.40
CA GLY A 51 -0.48 21.05 -1.31
C GLY A 51 0.10 19.72 -1.82
N PHE A 52 0.61 19.76 -3.05
CA PHE A 52 1.03 18.57 -3.79
C PHE A 52 2.12 17.76 -3.04
N GLY A 53 3.17 18.43 -2.54
CA GLY A 53 4.28 17.74 -1.89
C GLY A 53 3.87 17.00 -0.62
N LYS A 54 3.00 17.60 0.19
CA LYS A 54 2.49 16.97 1.42
C LYS A 54 1.57 15.79 1.12
N LEU A 55 0.65 15.94 0.17
CA LEU A 55 -0.21 14.84 -0.28
C LEU A 55 0.61 13.69 -0.88
N PHE A 56 1.64 14.01 -1.66
CA PHE A 56 2.57 13.02 -2.20
C PHE A 56 3.30 12.27 -1.06
N MET A 57 3.81 12.97 -0.05
CA MET A 57 4.45 12.34 1.11
C MET A 57 3.47 11.47 1.91
N ALA A 58 2.23 11.93 2.12
CA ALA A 58 1.19 11.18 2.81
C ALA A 58 0.78 9.88 2.10
N ALA A 59 0.94 9.82 0.77
CA ALA A 59 0.73 8.61 -0.01
C ALA A 59 2.01 7.75 -0.13
N PHE A 60 3.17 8.39 -0.35
CA PHE A 60 4.41 7.71 -0.70
C PHE A 60 5.12 7.07 0.49
N VAL A 61 5.22 7.78 1.63
CA VAL A 61 5.93 7.25 2.81
C VAL A 61 5.27 5.98 3.35
N PRO A 62 3.93 5.94 3.54
CA PRO A 62 3.26 4.71 3.96
C PRO A 62 3.40 3.58 2.93
N ALA A 63 3.36 3.91 1.63
CA ALA A 63 3.57 2.93 0.56
C ALA A 63 4.99 2.35 0.55
N LEU A 64 6.02 3.12 0.93
CA LEU A 64 7.37 2.59 1.10
C LEU A 64 7.48 1.69 2.33
N LEU A 65 6.88 2.10 3.45
CA LEU A 65 6.91 1.32 4.69
C LEU A 65 6.15 -0.01 4.55
N LEU A 66 5.18 -0.10 3.65
CA LEU A 66 4.48 -1.35 3.30
C LEU A 66 5.46 -2.47 2.89
N PHE A 67 6.59 -2.15 2.26
CA PHE A 67 7.57 -3.15 1.83
C PHE A 67 8.24 -3.84 3.01
N VAL A 68 8.27 -3.24 4.20
CA VAL A 68 8.90 -3.83 5.39
C VAL A 68 8.21 -5.13 5.82
N PRO A 69 6.91 -5.14 6.19
CA PRO A 69 6.21 -6.38 6.51
C PRO A 69 6.05 -7.28 5.28
N GLY A 70 5.89 -6.71 4.08
CA GLY A 70 5.74 -7.46 2.84
C GLY A 70 6.97 -8.31 2.49
N VAL A 71 8.14 -7.69 2.35
CA VAL A 71 9.41 -8.39 2.07
C VAL A 71 9.81 -9.27 3.24
N GLY A 72 9.59 -8.82 4.48
CA GLY A 72 9.85 -9.62 5.68
C GLY A 72 9.09 -10.94 5.67
N MET A 73 7.78 -10.91 5.43
CA MET A 73 6.96 -12.13 5.38
C MET A 73 7.27 -13.00 4.15
N LEU A 74 7.51 -12.36 3.00
CA LEU A 74 7.89 -13.07 1.78
C LEU A 74 9.18 -13.87 2.00
N LYS A 75 10.19 -13.26 2.62
CA LYS A 75 11.44 -13.91 3.01
C LYS A 75 11.17 -15.08 3.96
N LEU A 76 10.39 -14.87 5.01
CA LEU A 76 10.14 -15.88 6.04
C LEU A 76 9.45 -17.13 5.48
N ILE A 77 8.44 -16.97 4.64
CA ILE A 77 7.68 -18.11 4.09
C ILE A 77 8.45 -18.82 2.97
N THR A 78 9.14 -18.08 2.09
CA THR A 78 9.81 -18.69 0.93
C THR A 78 11.22 -19.17 1.22
N GLY A 79 11.82 -18.77 2.33
CA GLY A 79 13.22 -19.06 2.67
C GLY A 79 14.24 -18.27 1.84
N MET A 80 13.80 -17.32 1.01
CA MET A 80 14.69 -16.48 0.21
C MET A 80 15.68 -15.68 1.07
N GLY A 81 16.84 -15.36 0.50
CA GLY A 81 17.72 -14.32 1.06
C GLY A 81 17.11 -12.92 0.96
N TRP A 82 17.57 -11.98 1.79
CA TRP A 82 17.06 -10.60 1.81
C TRP A 82 17.09 -9.92 0.44
N GLN A 83 18.19 -10.07 -0.31
CA GLN A 83 18.32 -9.50 -1.64
C GLN A 83 17.29 -10.08 -2.61
N ALA A 84 17.13 -11.41 -2.64
CA ALA A 84 16.17 -12.07 -3.53
C ALA A 84 14.72 -11.69 -3.17
N ALA A 85 14.38 -11.66 -1.89
CA ALA A 85 13.05 -11.25 -1.42
C ALA A 85 12.75 -9.78 -1.78
N ALA A 86 13.73 -8.88 -1.66
CA ALA A 86 13.58 -7.48 -2.06
C ALA A 86 13.44 -7.33 -3.59
N MET A 87 14.22 -8.07 -4.36
CA MET A 87 14.12 -8.08 -5.83
C MET A 87 12.78 -8.61 -6.33
N ALA A 88 12.18 -9.57 -5.63
CA ALA A 88 10.87 -10.12 -5.98
C ALA A 88 9.70 -9.26 -5.46
N GLY A 89 9.78 -8.79 -4.21
CA GLY A 89 8.65 -8.19 -3.50
C GLY A 89 8.64 -6.66 -3.41
N MET A 90 9.75 -5.97 -3.71
CA MET A 90 9.86 -4.52 -3.56
C MET A 90 10.24 -3.82 -4.85
N VAL A 91 11.37 -4.21 -5.44
CA VAL A 91 11.98 -3.48 -6.57
C VAL A 91 11.01 -3.26 -7.75
N PRO A 92 10.23 -4.26 -8.22
CA PRO A 92 9.30 -4.08 -9.33
C PRO A 92 8.18 -3.08 -9.03
N PHE A 93 7.89 -2.84 -7.75
CA PHE A 93 6.77 -2.02 -7.30
C PHE A 93 7.18 -0.59 -6.93
N LEU A 94 8.47 -0.28 -6.83
CA LEU A 94 8.96 1.05 -6.43
C LEU A 94 8.51 2.15 -7.41
N VAL A 95 8.68 1.91 -8.71
CA VAL A 95 8.21 2.86 -9.75
C VAL A 95 6.69 3.05 -9.65
N GLY A 96 5.96 1.95 -9.48
CA GLY A 96 4.52 1.98 -9.28
C GLY A 96 4.10 2.76 -8.03
N ALA A 97 4.86 2.68 -6.94
CA ALA A 97 4.60 3.42 -5.71
C ALA A 97 4.74 4.92 -5.91
N VAL A 98 5.79 5.37 -6.61
CA VAL A 98 5.99 6.79 -6.96
C VAL A 98 4.84 7.27 -7.84
N VAL A 99 4.54 6.54 -8.93
CA VAL A 99 3.48 6.93 -9.87
C VAL A 99 2.12 7.02 -9.17
N LYS A 100 1.76 6.02 -8.35
CA LYS A 100 0.50 6.03 -7.58
C LYS A 100 0.43 7.19 -6.59
N ALA A 101 1.54 7.51 -5.92
CA ALA A 101 1.58 8.64 -4.99
C ALA A 101 1.41 9.99 -5.71
N VAL A 102 2.00 10.16 -6.90
CA VAL A 102 1.77 11.36 -7.73
C VAL A 102 0.31 11.45 -8.15
N ILE A 103 -0.27 10.36 -8.64
CA ILE A 103 -1.68 10.32 -9.03
C ILE A 103 -2.60 10.65 -7.85
N ALA A 104 -2.37 10.05 -6.68
CA ALA A 104 -3.13 10.33 -5.47
C ALA A 104 -3.05 11.82 -5.10
N ALA A 105 -1.85 12.40 -5.10
CA ALA A 105 -1.67 13.81 -4.78
C ALA A 105 -2.39 14.75 -5.76
N MET A 106 -2.33 14.44 -7.07
CA MET A 106 -3.05 15.20 -8.09
C MET A 106 -4.56 15.06 -7.96
N ALA A 107 -5.06 13.86 -7.71
CA ALA A 107 -6.49 13.59 -7.58
C ALA A 107 -7.10 14.36 -6.40
N ILE A 108 -6.45 14.34 -5.24
CA ILE A 108 -6.92 15.05 -4.06
C ILE A 108 -6.84 16.56 -4.27
N LYS A 109 -5.69 17.09 -4.71
CA LYS A 109 -5.53 18.53 -4.96
C LYS A 109 -6.52 19.03 -6.03
N GLY A 110 -6.72 18.27 -7.10
CA GLY A 110 -7.65 18.58 -8.17
C GLY A 110 -9.10 18.54 -7.71
N GLY A 111 -9.47 17.55 -6.90
CA GLY A 111 -10.80 17.41 -6.31
C GLY A 111 -11.16 18.61 -5.43
N TRP A 112 -10.28 19.01 -4.51
CA TRP A 112 -10.51 20.20 -3.67
C TRP A 112 -10.66 21.48 -4.50
N SER A 113 -9.76 21.70 -5.46
CA SER A 113 -9.83 22.86 -6.36
C SER A 113 -11.13 22.93 -7.17
N PHE A 114 -11.71 21.79 -7.53
CA PHE A 114 -13.00 21.74 -8.23
C PHE A 114 -14.18 22.04 -7.30
N LEU A 115 -14.14 21.52 -6.07
CA LEU A 115 -15.19 21.75 -5.08
C LEU A 115 -15.20 23.21 -4.59
N ASP A 116 -14.03 23.81 -4.36
CA ASP A 116 -13.89 25.20 -3.91
C ASP A 116 -14.34 26.22 -4.98
N ARG A 117 -14.53 25.79 -6.23
CA ARG A 117 -15.01 26.63 -7.35
C ARG A 117 -16.53 26.62 -7.51
N ARG A 118 -17.27 25.82 -6.74
CA ARG A 118 -18.73 25.78 -6.71
C ARG A 118 -19.28 26.57 -5.54
#